data_AF-A6TGZ8-F1
#
_entry.id   AF-A6TGZ8-F1
#
_cell.length_a   1.000
_cell.length_b   1.000
_cell.length_c   1.000
_cell.angle_alpha   90.00
_cell.angle_beta   90.00
_cell.angle_gamma   90.00
#
_symmetry.space_group_name_H-M   'P 1'
#
loop_
_entity.id
_entity.type
_entity.pdbx_description
1 polymer ?
#
loop_
_entity_poly.entity_id
_entity_poly.type
_entity_poly.pdbx_seq_one_letter_code
_entity_poly.pdbx_strand_id
1 'polypeptide(L)' 'MLVIYVGFILLIAFAPGWLGTPLHAGTSVTRGIPLGIGVIVISFILTGIYVWRANGEFDRLTKSVLNEVKA' A
#
# COMPACT_ATOMS: atom_id res chain seq x y z
N MET A 1 -4.71 1.60 -5.45
CA MET A 1 -5.36 1.59 -4.13
C MET A 1 -6.88 1.43 -4.21
N LEU A 2 -7.60 2.24 -4.99
CA LEU A 2 -9.07 2.17 -5.07
C LEU A 2 -9.64 0.76 -5.32
N VAL A 3 -9.17 0.07 -6.36
CA VAL A 3 -9.62 -1.28 -6.69
C VAL A 3 -9.38 -2.27 -5.55
N ILE A 4 -8.20 -2.19 -4.92
CA ILE A 4 -7.80 -3.08 -3.81
C ILE A 4 -8.66 -2.79 -2.57
N TYR A 5 -8.88 -1.51 -2.27
CA TYR A 5 -9.71 -1.08 -1.15
C TYR A 5 -11.16 -1.53 -1.30
N VAL A 6 -11.77 -1.24 -2.45
CA VAL A 6 -13.16 -1.67 -2.74
C VAL A 6 -13.25 -3.19 -2.76
N GLY A 7 -12.30 -3.89 -3.39
CA GLY A 7 -12.27 -5.36 -3.40
C GLY A 7 -12.17 -5.95 -2.00
N PHE A 8 -11.33 -5.38 -1.13
CA PHE A 8 -11.20 -5.82 0.26
C PHE A 8 -12.48 -5.57 1.06
N ILE A 9 -13.14 -4.42 0.89
CA ILE A 9 -14.43 -4.13 1.51
C ILE A 9 -15.52 -5.11 1.04
N LEU A 10 -15.60 -5.37 -0.27
CA LEU A 10 -16.56 -6.35 -0.80
C LEU A 10 -16.31 -7.74 -0.22
N LEU A 11 -15.05 -8.15 -0.07
CA LEU A 11 -14.73 -9.43 0.54
C LEU A 11 -15.15 -9.52 2.01
N ILE A 12 -14.97 -8.42 2.77
CA ILE A 12 -15.47 -8.32 4.15
C ILE A 12 -17.00 -8.41 4.19
N ALA A 13 -17.69 -7.72 3.28
CA ALA A 13 -19.15 -7.65 3.27
C ALA A 13 -19.81 -8.96 2.83
N PHE A 14 -19.26 -9.62 1.80
CA PHE A 14 -19.90 -10.76 1.14
C PHE A 14 -19.30 -12.12 1.50
N ALA A 15 -18.06 -12.18 2.00
CA ALA A 15 -17.39 -13.44 2.36
C ALA A 15 -16.63 -13.40 3.70
N PRO A 16 -17.26 -12.94 4.80
CA PRO A 16 -16.58 -12.84 6.10
C PRO A 16 -16.10 -14.19 6.64
N GLY A 17 -16.82 -15.28 6.36
CA GLY A 17 -16.42 -16.64 6.78
C GLY A 17 -15.13 -17.13 6.11
N TRP A 18 -14.88 -16.71 4.87
CA TRP A 18 -13.64 -17.03 4.16
C TRP A 18 -12.44 -16.28 4.75
N LEU A 19 -12.64 -15.02 5.14
CA LEU A 19 -11.62 -14.23 5.83
C LEU A 19 -11.35 -14.76 7.24
N GLY A 20 -12.38 -15.26 7.92
CA GLY A 20 -12.29 -15.86 9.24
C GLY A 20 -11.73 -17.27 9.27
N THR A 21 -11.49 -17.91 8.12
CA THR A 21 -10.97 -19.28 8.11
C THR A 21 -9.52 -19.30 8.59
N PRO A 22 -9.15 -20.17 9.54
CA PRO A 22 -7.76 -20.38 9.93
C PRO A 22 -6.86 -20.75 8.75
N LEU A 23 -5.60 -20.32 8.78
CA LEU A 23 -4.61 -20.69 7.76
C LEU A 23 -4.22 -22.16 7.83
N HIS A 24 -4.10 -22.70 9.04
CA HIS A 24 -3.75 -24.08 9.32
C HIS A 24 -4.60 -24.63 10.48
N ALA A 25 -4.73 -25.94 10.57
CA ALA A 25 -5.38 -26.57 11.71
C ALA A 25 -4.59 -26.26 13.00
N GLY A 26 -5.28 -25.74 14.02
CA GLY A 26 -4.68 -25.42 15.32
C GLY A 26 -4.08 -24.01 15.47
N THR A 27 -4.16 -23.15 14.45
CA THR A 27 -3.79 -21.72 14.59
C THR A 27 -5.01 -20.81 14.68
N SER A 28 -4.91 -19.75 15.48
CA SER A 28 -5.91 -18.68 15.54
C SER A 28 -5.71 -17.63 14.43
N VAL A 29 -4.63 -17.73 13.64
CA VAL A 29 -4.38 -16.78 12.54
C VAL A 29 -5.30 -17.11 11.36
N THR A 30 -6.18 -16.17 11.06
CA THR A 30 -7.15 -16.28 9.96
C THR A 30 -6.57 -15.73 8.65
N ARG A 31 -7.11 -16.17 7.52
CA ARG A 31 -6.70 -15.70 6.18
C ARG A 31 -6.81 -14.19 6.00
N GLY A 32 -7.74 -13.56 6.72
CA GLY A 32 -7.91 -12.11 6.69
C GLY A 32 -6.71 -11.34 7.22
N ILE A 33 -5.92 -11.91 8.14
CA ILE A 33 -4.75 -11.24 8.72
C ILE A 33 -3.65 -11.03 7.67
N PRO A 34 -3.12 -12.07 6.98
CA PRO A 34 -2.17 -11.87 5.90
C PRO A 34 -2.71 -11.00 4.77
N LEU A 35 -4.00 -11.13 4.44
CA LEU A 35 -4.61 -10.33 3.37
C LEU A 35 -4.60 -8.84 3.73
N GLY A 36 -4.98 -8.48 4.96
CA GLY A 36 -4.93 -7.10 5.45
C GLY A 36 -3.51 -6.54 5.49
N ILE A 37 -2.54 -7.34 5.95
CA ILE A 37 -1.11 -6.96 5.90
C ILE A 37 -0.67 -6.70 4.45
N GLY A 38 -1.09 -7.55 3.51
CA GLY A 38 -0.85 -7.36 2.08
C GLY A 38 -1.38 -6.01 1.58
N VAL A 39 -2.62 -5.64 1.94
CA VAL A 39 -3.20 -4.34 1.58
C VAL A 39 -2.36 -3.18 2.13
N ILE A 40 -1.91 -3.27 3.38
CA ILE A 40 -1.05 -2.24 4.01
C ILE A 40 0.26 -2.09 3.24
N VAL A 41 0.96 -3.19 2.97
CA VAL A 41 2.25 -3.18 2.27
C VAL A 41 2.08 -2.58 0.87
N ILE A 42 1.07 -3.00 0.10
CA ILE A 42 0.83 -2.45 -1.24
C ILE A 42 0.48 -0.96 -1.17
N SER A 43 -0.24 -0.51 -0.13
CA SER A 43 -0.55 0.91 0.08
C SER A 43 0.73 1.75 0.23
N PHE A 44 1.66 1.30 1.08
CA PHE A 44 2.95 1.97 1.24
C PHE A 44 3.75 1.99 -0.06
N ILE A 45 3.81 0.88 -0.79
CA ILE A 45 4.53 0.78 -2.06
C ILE A 45 3.96 1.76 -3.08
N LEU A 46 2.65 1.75 -3.30
CA LEU A 46 2.02 2.66 -4.27
C LEU A 46 2.17 4.12 -3.86
N THR A 47 2.09 4.42 -2.56
CA THR A 47 2.33 5.78 -2.04
C THR A 47 3.78 6.20 -2.30
N GLY A 48 4.75 5.34 -2.02
CA GLY A 48 6.16 5.61 -2.30
C GLY A 48 6.43 5.84 -3.79
N ILE A 49 5.88 4.99 -4.66
CA ILE A 49 5.97 5.17 -6.13
C ILE A 49 5.33 6.50 -6.55
N TYR A 50 4.16 6.81 -6.03
CA TYR A 50 3.46 8.07 -6.31
C TYR A 50 4.31 9.28 -5.90
N VAL A 51 4.85 9.29 -4.68
CA VAL A 51 5.70 10.36 -4.16
C VAL A 51 6.97 10.50 -4.99
N TRP A 52 7.64 9.39 -5.31
CA TRP A 52 8.83 9.40 -6.16
C TRP A 52 8.55 9.97 -7.54
N ARG A 53 7.43 9.56 -8.15
CA ARG A 53 7.02 10.06 -9.47
C ARG A 53 6.65 11.54 -9.45
N ALA A 54 5.94 11.99 -8.41
CA ALA A 54 5.47 13.37 -8.27
C ALA A 54 6.61 14.35 -7.94
N ASN A 55 7.58 13.93 -7.13
CA ASN A 55 8.67 14.81 -6.70
C ASN A 55 9.81 14.94 -7.74
N GLY A 56 9.82 14.12 -8.81
CA GLY A 56 10.94 14.09 -9.76
C GLY A 56 11.24 15.41 -10.48
N GLU A 57 10.24 16.24 -10.75
CA GLU A 57 10.44 17.54 -11.43
C GLU A 57 10.89 18.63 -10.45
N PHE A 58 10.26 18.69 -9.27
CA PHE A 58 10.59 19.64 -8.21
C PHE A 58 11.99 19.39 -7.62
N ASP A 59 12.40 18.14 -7.46
CA ASP A 59 13.75 17.80 -7.02
C ASP A 59 14.82 18.26 -8.02
N ARG A 60 14.53 18.18 -9.32
CA ARG A 60 15.46 18.62 -10.37
C ARG A 60 15.63 20.13 -10.36
N LEU A 61 14.53 20.88 -10.29
CA LEU A 61 14.54 22.34 -10.19
C LEU A 61 15.23 22.82 -8.90
N THR A 62 14.92 22.18 -7.77
CA THR A 62 15.54 22.49 -6.47
C THR A 62 17.05 22.26 -6.52
N LYS A 63 17.51 21.15 -7.11
CA LYS A 63 18.95 20.88 -7.30
C LYS A 63 19.64 21.94 -8.18
N SER A 64 18.97 22.43 -9.22
CA SER A 64 19.52 23.48 -10.09
C SER A 64 19.74 24.78 -9.31
N VAL A 65 18.73 25.25 -8.58
CA VAL A 65 18.82 26.47 -7.77
C VAL A 65 19.89 26.34 -6.69
N LEU A 66 19.99 25.18 -6.03
CA LEU A 66 20.99 24.94 -4.99
C LEU A 66 22.43 24.96 -5.53
N ASN A 67 22.63 24.52 -6.79
CA ASN A 67 23.92 24.57 -7.46
C ASN A 67 24.29 26.00 -7.86
N GLU A 68 23.32 26.80 -8.29
CA GLU A 68 23.52 28.20 -8.73
C GLU A 68 23.89 29.13 -7.56
N VAL A 69 23.36 28.88 -6.36
CA VAL A 69 23.71 29.65 -5.14
C VAL A 69 25.07 29.24 -4.54
N LYS A 70 25.58 28.05 -4.85
CA LYS A 70 26.87 27.55 -4.35
C LYS A 70 28.07 27.88 -5.24
N ALA A 71 27.83 28.30 -6.49
CA ALA A 71 28.85 28.76 -7.43
C ALA A 71 29.19 30.24 -7.18
#